data_AF-A0A554G2J7-F1
#
_entry.id   AF-A0A554G2J7-F1
#
_cell.length_a   1.000
_cell.length_b   1.000
_cell.length_c   1.000
_cell.angle_alpha   90.00
_cell.angle_beta   90.00
_cell.angle_gamma   90.00
#
_symmetry.space_group_name_H-M   'P 1'
#
loop_
_entity.id
_entity.type
_entity.pdbx_description
1 polymer ?
#
loop_
_entity_poly.entity_id
_entity_poly.type
_entity_poly.pdbx_seq_one_letter_code
_entity_poly.pdbx_strand_id
1 'polypeptide(L)'
;MSPFESGRRLCLLVEAGETRYAVEATSVIEVAMPGARGASLRGVLEVKDLSALLGGPPEDVPGMVVVLDVSPTLAVRVRSVVEVADVARDPFFLLPPGLADSLAPLSRGAVLHKDRLYLELIVEALPHRAGPRAAPPEPRPVHWADEPPERALVLESQGVLFGVPLGCVSQVVPKGEAFSVLPVQSGPVAGVFPHAQALWPICSVPALLGAQAQVEDLFVLTELAGRNVGLAATRVLGVLQKFKPAELMGTFRAPGLPDPVMLLDLQRMFS
;
A
#
# COMPACT_ATOMS: atom_id res chain seq x y z
N MET A 1 26.68 -34.35 6.91
CA MET A 1 26.55 -33.10 7.68
C MET A 1 25.98 -32.05 6.74
N SER A 2 24.68 -31.78 6.81
CA SER A 2 23.96 -30.83 5.94
C SER A 2 23.82 -29.49 6.66
N PRO A 3 24.30 -28.36 6.11
CA PRO A 3 24.45 -27.10 6.85
C PRO A 3 23.18 -26.24 6.90
N PHE A 4 21.98 -26.82 7.00
CA PHE A 4 20.72 -26.09 7.15
C PHE A 4 20.02 -26.49 8.46
N GLU A 5 20.68 -26.24 9.59
CA GLU A 5 20.08 -26.37 10.92
C GLU A 5 19.41 -25.07 11.34
N SER A 6 18.15 -24.94 10.93
CA SER A 6 17.00 -24.42 11.67
C SER A 6 16.12 -23.64 10.69
N GLY A 7 14.89 -24.10 10.47
CA GLY A 7 13.88 -23.40 9.67
C GLY A 7 13.39 -22.10 10.32
N ARG A 8 14.32 -21.33 10.90
CA ARG A 8 14.12 -19.98 11.44
C ARG A 8 14.44 -18.98 10.35
N ARG A 9 13.66 -17.92 10.32
CA ARG A 9 13.81 -16.81 9.38
C ARG A 9 13.78 -15.53 10.18
N LEU A 10 14.94 -15.14 10.68
CA LEU A 10 15.08 -13.96 11.54
C LEU A 10 15.05 -12.70 10.68
N CYS A 11 14.13 -11.80 10.98
CA CYS A 11 14.01 -10.49 10.36
C CYS A 11 14.11 -9.39 11.42
N LEU A 12 14.80 -8.30 11.07
CA LEU A 12 14.65 -7.01 11.73
C LEU A 12 13.39 -6.33 11.17
N LEU A 13 12.42 -6.08 12.03
CA LEU A 13 11.18 -5.38 11.68
C LEU A 13 11.35 -3.88 11.96
N VAL A 14 11.12 -3.04 10.96
CA VAL A 14 11.35 -1.59 11.03
C VAL A 14 10.20 -0.79 10.40
N GLU A 15 10.13 0.49 10.76
CA GLU A 15 9.19 1.45 10.18
C GLU A 15 9.97 2.57 9.50
N ALA A 16 9.61 2.89 8.26
CA ALA A 16 10.10 4.09 7.57
C ALA A 16 9.05 4.64 6.59
N GLY A 17 8.88 5.95 6.60
CA GLY A 17 7.68 6.61 6.12
C GLY A 17 6.45 6.01 6.79
N GLU A 18 5.38 5.89 6.01
CA GLU A 18 4.13 5.25 6.46
C GLU A 18 4.13 3.73 6.21
N THR A 19 5.30 3.15 5.90
CA THR A 19 5.45 1.75 5.50
C THR A 19 6.25 0.97 6.54
N ARG A 20 5.92 -0.32 6.66
CA ARG A 20 6.62 -1.28 7.51
C ARG A 20 7.44 -2.23 6.67
N TYR A 21 8.64 -2.55 7.13
CA TYR A 21 9.56 -3.42 6.41
C TYR A 21 10.10 -4.54 7.27
N ALA A 22 10.30 -5.69 6.63
CA ALA A 22 11.07 -6.80 7.17
C ALA A 22 12.40 -6.86 6.41
N VAL A 23 13.51 -6.82 7.14
CA VAL A 23 14.86 -6.97 6.60
C VAL A 23 15.45 -8.25 7.16
N GLU A 24 16.01 -9.11 6.31
CA GLU A 24 16.68 -10.32 6.77
C GLU A 24 17.82 -9.97 7.74
N ALA A 25 17.80 -10.57 8.93
CA ALA A 25 18.72 -10.18 10.01
C ALA A 25 20.20 -10.45 9.65
N THR A 26 20.47 -11.43 8.78
CA THR A 26 21.82 -11.71 8.28
C THR A 26 22.39 -10.61 7.41
N SER A 27 21.53 -9.75 6.84
CA SER A 27 21.96 -8.62 6.04
C SER A 27 22.06 -7.32 6.86
N VAL A 28 21.97 -7.41 8.19
CA VAL A 28 22.11 -6.27 9.12
C VAL A 28 23.42 -6.41 9.89
N ILE A 29 24.31 -5.42 9.75
CA ILE A 29 25.58 -5.35 10.48
C ILE A 29 25.37 -4.79 11.89
N GLU A 30 24.68 -3.66 12.00
CA GLU A 30 24.39 -3.03 13.29
C GLU A 30 23.14 -2.14 13.23
N VAL A 31 22.53 -1.94 14.41
CA VAL A 31 21.51 -0.92 14.65
C VAL A 31 22.09 0.08 15.64
N ALA A 32 22.04 1.37 15.30
CA ALA A 32 22.66 2.43 16.09
C ALA A 32 21.74 3.64 16.22
N MET A 33 21.97 4.43 17.28
CA MET A 33 21.38 5.76 17.39
C MET A 33 22.07 6.70 16.38
N PRO A 34 21.33 7.64 15.76
CA PRO A 34 21.93 8.65 14.91
C PRO A 34 22.94 9.49 15.70
N GLY A 35 24.07 9.83 15.08
CA GLY A 35 25.04 10.76 15.67
C GLY A 35 24.47 12.17 15.82
N ALA A 36 25.19 13.06 16.53
CA ALA A 36 24.73 14.42 16.89
C ALA A 36 24.27 15.31 15.71
N ARG A 37 24.63 14.97 14.47
CA ARG A 37 24.20 15.67 13.24
C ARG A 37 23.30 14.85 12.32
N GLY A 38 23.02 13.57 12.64
CA GLY A 38 22.15 12.67 11.88
C GLY A 38 22.64 12.26 10.48
N ALA A 39 23.55 13.02 9.86
CA ALA A 39 23.99 12.82 8.48
C ALA A 39 25.05 11.72 8.28
N SER A 40 25.76 11.35 9.35
CA SER A 40 26.75 10.27 9.29
C SER A 40 26.80 9.46 10.57
N LEU A 41 27.07 8.17 10.41
CA LEU A 41 27.33 7.23 11.50
C LEU A 41 28.84 7.20 11.75
N ARG A 42 29.22 7.49 13.00
CA ARG A 42 30.62 7.58 13.47
C ARG A 42 31.52 8.50 12.62
N GLY A 43 30.92 9.47 11.93
CA GLY A 43 31.65 10.44 11.09
C GLY A 43 32.15 9.91 9.74
N VAL A 44 31.90 8.63 9.40
CA VAL A 44 32.46 7.98 8.21
C VAL A 44 31.38 7.54 7.23
N LEU A 45 30.32 6.89 7.72
CA LEU A 45 29.30 6.31 6.86
C LEU A 45 28.14 7.29 6.69
N GLU A 46 27.88 7.72 5.46
CA GLU A 46 26.73 8.57 5.13
C GLU A 46 25.43 7.84 5.46
N VAL A 47 24.56 8.51 6.22
CA VAL A 47 23.24 7.97 6.58
C VAL A 47 22.22 8.50 5.58
N LYS A 48 21.51 7.58 4.92
CA LYS A 48 20.47 7.88 3.94
C LYS A 48 19.11 7.59 4.51
N ASP A 49 18.09 8.34 4.13
CA ASP A 49 16.74 8.08 4.61
C ASP A 49 16.08 6.93 3.83
N LEU A 50 15.60 5.88 4.51
CA LEU A 50 15.02 4.72 3.82
C LEU A 50 13.75 5.09 3.05
N SER A 51 12.88 5.92 3.62
CA SER A 51 11.66 6.39 2.94
C SER A 51 12.01 7.17 1.67
N ALA A 52 12.98 8.08 1.75
CA ALA A 52 13.43 8.85 0.59
C ALA A 52 14.14 8.00 -0.47
N LEU A 53 14.94 7.01 -0.07
CA LEU A 53 15.55 6.05 -1.01
C LEU A 53 14.48 5.27 -1.77
N LEU A 54 13.39 4.94 -1.09
CA LEU A 54 12.23 4.27 -1.67
C LEU A 54 11.22 5.24 -2.30
N GLY A 55 11.57 6.52 -2.51
CA GLY A 55 10.74 7.49 -3.24
C GLY A 55 9.67 8.23 -2.41
N GLY A 56 9.57 7.95 -1.11
CA GLY A 56 8.71 8.66 -0.17
C GLY A 56 9.30 9.98 0.35
N PRO A 57 8.57 10.71 1.20
CA PRO A 57 9.13 11.84 1.93
C PRO A 57 10.15 11.35 2.99
N PRO A 58 11.24 12.10 3.23
CA PRO A 58 12.19 11.75 4.29
C PRO A 58 11.56 11.86 5.68
N GLU A 59 12.09 11.12 6.66
CA GLU A 59 11.64 11.23 8.05
C GLU A 59 11.94 12.62 8.66
N ASP A 60 10.99 13.15 9.41
CA ASP A 60 11.16 14.41 10.15
C ASP A 60 11.88 14.23 11.50
N VAL A 61 11.95 12.99 11.99
CA VAL A 61 12.59 12.64 13.28
C VAL A 61 13.92 11.93 13.09
N PRO A 62 14.89 12.05 14.03
CA PRO A 62 16.19 11.41 13.91
C PRO A 62 16.15 9.88 13.79
N GLY A 63 15.16 9.23 14.42
CA GLY A 63 14.92 7.79 14.30
C GLY A 63 16.10 6.92 14.76
N MET A 64 16.30 5.79 14.08
CA MET A 64 17.44 4.88 14.24
C MET A 64 18.15 4.63 12.91
N VAL A 65 19.42 4.21 12.97
CA VAL A 65 20.22 3.87 11.80
C VAL A 65 20.43 2.36 11.74
N VAL A 66 20.10 1.75 10.62
CA VAL A 66 20.36 0.34 10.30
C VAL A 66 21.49 0.29 9.27
N VAL A 67 22.57 -0.40 9.59
CA VAL A 67 23.69 -0.63 8.67
C VAL A 67 23.49 -1.98 8.00
N LEU A 68 23.38 -1.95 6.67
CA LEU A 68 23.09 -3.11 5.84
C LEU A 68 24.37 -3.66 5.21
N ASP A 69 24.53 -4.99 5.29
CA ASP A 69 25.62 -5.74 4.68
C ASP A 69 25.39 -5.93 3.18
N VAL A 70 25.52 -4.83 2.45
CA VAL A 70 25.44 -4.78 1.00
C VAL A 70 26.72 -4.14 0.45
N SER A 71 26.95 -4.24 -0.86
CA SER A 71 28.13 -3.65 -1.50
C SER A 71 27.74 -2.54 -2.48
N PRO A 72 28.14 -1.27 -2.24
CA PRO A 72 28.80 -0.77 -1.02
C PRO A 72 27.86 -0.73 0.19
N THR A 73 28.44 -0.85 1.40
CA THR A 73 27.70 -0.85 2.68
C THR A 73 26.79 0.36 2.78
N LEU A 74 25.56 0.13 3.23
CA LEU A 74 24.51 1.14 3.24
C LEU A 74 24.02 1.38 4.67
N ALA A 75 24.16 2.61 5.18
CA ALA A 75 23.47 3.03 6.40
C ALA A 75 22.15 3.71 6.02
N VAL A 76 21.04 3.15 6.48
CA VAL A 76 19.72 3.71 6.30
C VAL A 76 19.13 4.18 7.62
N ARG A 77 18.58 5.39 7.64
CA ARG A 77 17.73 5.90 8.71
C ARG A 77 16.33 5.34 8.53
N VAL A 78 15.79 4.85 9.63
CA VAL A 78 14.40 4.39 9.79
C VAL A 78 13.77 5.15 10.95
N ARG A 79 12.45 5.28 10.96
CA ARG A 79 11.71 5.91 12.07
C ARG A 79 11.92 5.15 13.36
N SER A 80 11.73 3.84 13.30
CA SER A 80 11.81 2.95 14.46
C SER A 80 12.25 1.54 14.05
N VAL A 81 12.84 0.82 14.99
CA VAL A 81 12.99 -0.64 14.95
C VAL A 81 11.95 -1.17 15.91
N VAL A 82 11.11 -2.07 15.41
CA VAL A 82 10.01 -2.67 16.17
C VAL A 82 10.55 -3.81 17.02
N GLU A 83 11.15 -4.81 16.37
CA GLU A 83 11.75 -5.97 17.03
C GLU A 83 12.61 -6.78 16.05
N VAL A 84 13.35 -7.77 16.58
CA VAL A 84 13.92 -8.87 15.80
C VAL A 84 13.03 -10.09 16.04
N ALA A 85 12.43 -10.62 14.97
CA ALA A 85 11.46 -11.71 15.06
C ALA A 85 11.82 -12.87 14.13
N ASP A 86 11.50 -14.10 14.55
CA ASP A 86 11.48 -15.26 13.67
C ASP A 86 10.13 -15.33 12.95
N VAL A 87 10.14 -15.00 11.66
CA VAL A 87 8.93 -14.91 10.83
C VAL A 87 8.70 -16.16 9.98
N ALA A 88 9.41 -17.26 10.23
CA ALA A 88 9.34 -18.46 9.38
C ALA A 88 7.94 -19.10 9.31
N ARG A 89 7.10 -18.88 10.33
CA ARG A 89 5.75 -19.45 10.42
C ARG A 89 4.65 -18.44 10.12
N ASP A 90 5.03 -17.19 9.89
CA ASP A 90 4.06 -16.12 9.61
C ASP A 90 3.55 -16.23 8.18
N PRO A 91 2.28 -15.87 7.92
CA PRO A 91 1.74 -15.83 6.56
C PRO A 91 2.58 -14.92 5.67
N PHE A 92 3.04 -15.47 4.55
CA PHE A 92 3.77 -14.74 3.52
C PHE A 92 2.90 -14.60 2.27
N PHE A 93 2.92 -13.42 1.67
CA PHE A 93 2.13 -13.10 0.50
C PHE A 93 3.01 -12.57 -0.62
N LEU A 94 2.74 -13.05 -1.83
CA LEU A 94 3.33 -12.51 -3.04
C LEU A 94 2.69 -11.17 -3.39
N LEU A 95 3.47 -10.30 -4.04
CA LEU A 95 2.96 -9.02 -4.54
C LEU A 95 1.96 -9.27 -5.69
N PRO A 96 0.81 -8.57 -5.68
CA PRO A 96 -0.19 -8.74 -6.75
C PRO A 96 0.33 -8.14 -8.08
N PRO A 97 -0.16 -8.66 -9.23
CA PRO A 97 0.19 -8.13 -10.55
C PRO A 97 -0.12 -6.62 -10.65
N GLY A 98 0.78 -5.86 -11.29
CA GLY A 98 0.69 -4.40 -11.41
C GLY A 98 1.27 -3.60 -10.24
N LEU A 99 1.38 -4.19 -9.04
CA LEU A 99 2.27 -3.66 -7.98
C LEU A 99 3.67 -4.25 -8.08
N ALA A 100 3.78 -5.48 -8.60
CA ALA A 100 5.07 -6.11 -8.85
C ALA A 100 5.98 -5.25 -9.74
N ASP A 101 5.46 -4.54 -10.74
CA ASP A 101 6.31 -3.78 -11.66
C ASP A 101 7.08 -2.63 -10.97
N SER A 102 6.50 -2.03 -9.93
CA SER A 102 7.15 -0.97 -9.14
C SER A 102 7.87 -1.49 -7.90
N LEU A 103 7.34 -2.54 -7.25
CA LEU A 103 7.85 -3.03 -5.96
C LEU A 103 8.65 -4.32 -6.03
N ALA A 104 8.43 -5.20 -7.01
CA ALA A 104 9.14 -6.47 -7.10
C ALA A 104 10.66 -6.34 -7.21
N PRO A 105 11.24 -5.28 -7.82
CA PRO A 105 12.68 -5.07 -7.75
C PRO A 105 13.18 -4.85 -6.33
N LEU A 106 12.36 -4.29 -5.45
CA LEU A 106 12.73 -3.85 -4.10
C LEU A 106 12.23 -4.78 -2.99
N SER A 107 11.26 -5.65 -3.30
CA SER A 107 10.56 -6.47 -2.32
C SER A 107 10.25 -7.87 -2.83
N ARG A 108 10.47 -8.87 -1.95
CA ARG A 108 10.13 -10.27 -2.23
C ARG A 108 8.63 -10.56 -2.11
N GLY A 109 7.91 -9.72 -1.38
CA GLY A 109 6.55 -9.98 -0.91
C GLY A 109 6.30 -9.29 0.42
N ALA A 110 5.30 -9.75 1.16
CA ALA A 110 5.00 -9.22 2.47
C ALA A 110 4.72 -10.33 3.48
N VAL A 111 5.09 -10.09 4.73
CA VAL A 111 4.84 -11.00 5.85
C VAL A 111 3.88 -10.37 6.84
N LEU A 112 2.90 -11.14 7.30
CA LEU A 112 1.94 -10.71 8.32
C LEU A 112 2.40 -11.21 9.69
N HIS A 113 2.97 -10.31 10.49
CA HIS A 113 3.46 -10.61 11.84
C HIS A 113 2.64 -9.83 12.88
N LYS A 114 2.04 -10.53 13.85
CA LYS A 114 1.22 -9.91 14.92
C LYS A 114 0.18 -8.91 14.38
N ASP A 115 -0.59 -9.32 13.38
CA ASP A 115 -1.62 -8.51 12.70
C ASP A 115 -1.11 -7.27 11.96
N ARG A 116 0.22 -7.16 11.77
CA ARG A 116 0.88 -6.06 11.05
C ARG A 116 1.58 -6.60 9.82
N LEU A 117 1.32 -5.99 8.66
CA LEU A 117 1.93 -6.39 7.39
C LEU A 117 3.24 -5.63 7.16
N TYR A 118 4.32 -6.37 6.90
CA TYR A 118 5.66 -5.85 6.63
C TYR A 118 6.07 -6.23 5.22
N LEU A 119 6.49 -5.25 4.41
CA LEU A 119 7.09 -5.50 3.11
C LEU A 119 8.49 -6.06 3.30
N GLU A 120 8.75 -7.24 2.77
CA GLU A 120 10.06 -7.85 2.88
C GLU A 120 11.00 -7.28 1.82
N LEU A 121 12.02 -6.56 2.26
CA LEU A 121 12.96 -5.85 1.38
C LEU A 121 14.04 -6.78 0.83
N ILE A 122 14.38 -6.57 -0.44
CA ILE A 122 15.61 -7.08 -1.05
C ILE A 122 16.67 -5.99 -0.84
N VAL A 123 17.47 -6.12 0.22
CA VAL A 123 18.41 -5.05 0.61
C VAL A 123 19.47 -4.79 -0.46
N GLU A 124 19.85 -5.81 -1.21
CA GLU A 124 20.82 -5.73 -2.31
C GLU A 124 20.30 -4.90 -3.49
N ALA A 125 18.98 -4.76 -3.60
CA ALA A 125 18.33 -3.97 -4.64
C ALA A 125 18.02 -2.52 -4.19
N LEU A 126 18.31 -2.18 -2.93
CA LEU A 126 18.09 -0.81 -2.46
C LEU A 126 19.01 0.17 -3.20
N PRO A 127 18.47 1.31 -3.64
CA PRO A 127 19.29 2.28 -4.35
C PRO A 127 20.24 3.01 -3.39
N HIS A 128 21.46 3.30 -3.84
CA HIS A 128 22.41 4.12 -3.07
C HIS A 128 22.16 5.62 -3.19
N ARG A 129 21.21 6.07 -4.01
CA ARG A 129 20.82 7.48 -4.11
C ARG A 129 19.32 7.55 -4.27
N ALA A 130 18.70 8.56 -3.66
CA ALA A 130 17.29 8.82 -3.89
C ALA A 130 17.07 9.02 -5.40
N GLY A 131 16.17 8.23 -5.97
CA GLY A 131 15.73 8.40 -7.35
C GLY A 131 14.92 9.70 -7.48
N PRO A 132 14.72 10.20 -8.71
CA PRO A 132 13.73 11.24 -8.94
C PRO A 132 12.37 10.77 -8.41
N ARG A 133 11.62 11.68 -7.78
CA ARG A 133 10.23 11.38 -7.36
C ARG A 133 9.47 10.84 -8.56
N ALA A 134 8.67 9.78 -8.34
CA ALA A 134 7.84 9.21 -9.37
C ALA A 134 7.01 10.33 -10.04
N ALA A 135 7.04 10.38 -11.37
CA ALA A 135 6.18 11.29 -12.10
C ALA A 135 4.71 10.95 -11.78
N PRO A 136 3.81 11.95 -11.80
CA PRO A 136 2.39 11.67 -11.71
C PRO A 136 2.01 10.61 -12.75
N PRO A 137 1.19 9.62 -12.39
CA PRO A 137 0.70 8.63 -13.35
C PRO A 137 0.04 9.35 -14.53
N GLU A 138 0.23 8.82 -15.75
CA GLU A 138 -0.49 9.35 -16.90
C GLU A 138 -2.00 9.23 -16.68
N PRO A 139 -2.80 10.24 -17.09
CA PRO A 139 -4.25 10.17 -17.01
C PRO A 139 -4.76 8.92 -17.73
N ARG A 140 -5.47 8.05 -17.01
CA ARG A 140 -6.10 6.88 -17.60
C ARG A 140 -7.46 7.25 -18.21
N PRO A 141 -7.90 6.56 -19.28
CA PRO A 141 -9.26 6.70 -19.76
C PRO A 141 -10.25 6.38 -18.62
N VAL A 142 -11.14 7.31 -18.32
CA VAL A 142 -12.22 7.09 -17.37
C VAL A 142 -13.41 6.49 -18.12
N HIS A 143 -13.85 5.32 -17.66
CA HIS A 143 -15.04 4.66 -18.19
C HIS A 143 -16.19 4.87 -17.22
N TRP A 144 -17.22 5.60 -17.68
CA TRP A 144 -18.42 5.87 -16.91
C TRP A 144 -19.45 4.77 -17.14
N ALA A 145 -20.28 4.49 -16.14
CA ALA A 145 -21.39 3.57 -16.33
C ALA A 145 -22.46 4.23 -17.23
N ASP A 146 -22.81 3.55 -18.32
CA ASP A 146 -23.86 4.01 -19.25
C ASP A 146 -25.26 3.88 -18.63
N GLU A 147 -25.46 2.82 -17.83
CA GLU A 147 -26.71 2.51 -17.14
C GLU A 147 -26.45 2.25 -15.65
N PRO A 148 -27.41 2.57 -14.76
CA PRO A 148 -27.25 2.26 -13.35
C PRO A 148 -27.48 0.77 -13.08
N PRO A 149 -26.75 0.16 -12.12
CA PRO A 149 -27.06 -1.18 -11.65
C PRO A 149 -28.38 -1.20 -10.87
N GLU A 150 -29.01 -2.37 -10.80
CA GLU A 150 -30.23 -2.57 -10.01
C GLU A 150 -29.99 -2.23 -8.52
N ARG A 151 -28.85 -2.68 -8.00
CA ARG A 151 -28.39 -2.44 -6.63
C ARG A 151 -26.90 -2.10 -6.62
N ALA A 152 -26.54 -1.08 -5.85
CA ALA A 152 -25.15 -0.72 -5.61
C ALA A 152 -24.89 -0.50 -4.13
N LEU A 153 -23.70 -0.90 -3.66
CA LEU A 153 -23.17 -0.41 -2.42
C LEU A 153 -22.70 1.04 -2.64
N VAL A 154 -23.23 1.98 -1.88
CA VAL A 154 -22.84 3.39 -1.93
C VAL A 154 -21.86 3.67 -0.80
N LEU A 155 -20.75 4.30 -1.16
CA LEU A 155 -19.67 4.70 -0.28
C LEU A 155 -19.31 6.17 -0.52
N GLU A 156 -18.76 6.80 0.50
CA GLU A 156 -18.12 8.10 0.37
C GLU A 156 -16.61 7.90 0.40
N SER A 157 -15.91 8.48 -0.57
CA SER A 157 -14.45 8.55 -0.58
C SER A 157 -14.02 9.99 -0.81
N GLN A 158 -13.21 10.52 0.10
CA GLN A 158 -12.73 11.92 0.11
C GLN A 158 -13.84 12.97 -0.14
N GLY A 159 -15.02 12.79 0.46
CA GLY A 159 -16.14 13.73 0.34
C GLY A 159 -17.03 13.56 -0.90
N VAL A 160 -16.77 12.54 -1.73
CA VAL A 160 -17.54 12.27 -2.96
C VAL A 160 -18.24 10.91 -2.85
N LEU A 161 -19.50 10.85 -3.30
CA LEU A 161 -20.30 9.63 -3.30
C LEU A 161 -20.04 8.79 -4.54
N PHE A 162 -19.63 7.54 -4.32
CA PHE A 162 -19.44 6.54 -5.36
C PHE A 162 -20.33 5.33 -5.12
N GLY A 163 -20.70 4.65 -6.20
CA GLY A 163 -21.41 3.38 -6.11
C GLY A 163 -20.64 2.26 -6.80
N VAL A 164 -20.68 1.09 -6.16
CA VAL A 164 -20.12 -0.15 -6.69
C VAL A 164 -21.28 -1.12 -6.90
N PRO A 165 -21.44 -1.71 -8.10
CA PRO A 165 -22.47 -2.73 -8.33
C PRO A 165 -22.37 -3.82 -7.26
N LEU A 166 -23.50 -4.13 -6.60
CA LEU A 166 -23.47 -4.99 -5.41
C LEU A 166 -22.91 -6.39 -5.72
N GLY A 167 -23.14 -6.91 -6.92
CA GLY A 167 -22.62 -8.21 -7.35
C GLY A 167 -21.09 -8.28 -7.46
N CYS A 168 -20.39 -7.15 -7.50
CA CYS A 168 -18.92 -7.10 -7.49
C CYS A 168 -18.35 -7.02 -6.07
N VAL A 169 -19.17 -6.73 -5.05
CA VAL A 169 -18.72 -6.53 -3.67
C VAL A 169 -18.62 -7.87 -2.95
N SER A 170 -17.44 -8.17 -2.43
CA SER A 170 -17.19 -9.34 -1.57
C SER A 170 -17.46 -9.02 -0.10
N GLN A 171 -16.83 -7.96 0.43
CA GLN A 171 -16.93 -7.61 1.85
C GLN A 171 -16.61 -6.13 2.09
N VAL A 172 -17.12 -5.54 3.17
CA VAL A 172 -16.64 -4.28 3.73
C VAL A 172 -15.84 -4.58 4.99
N VAL A 173 -14.61 -4.09 5.08
CA VAL A 173 -13.71 -4.31 6.21
C VAL A 173 -13.13 -2.99 6.72
N PRO A 174 -12.84 -2.85 8.02
CA PRO A 174 -12.07 -1.73 8.51
C PRO A 174 -10.61 -1.83 8.03
N LYS A 175 -9.94 -0.69 7.87
CA LYS A 175 -8.51 -0.63 7.51
C LYS A 175 -7.63 -1.52 8.40
N GLY A 176 -7.84 -1.45 9.71
CA GLY A 176 -7.08 -2.21 10.70
C GLY A 176 -5.58 -1.92 10.69
N GLU A 177 -4.83 -2.72 11.47
CA GLU A 177 -3.37 -2.66 11.51
C GLU A 177 -2.70 -3.48 10.39
N ALA A 178 -3.42 -4.44 9.80
CA ALA A 178 -2.90 -5.30 8.75
C ALA A 178 -2.68 -4.55 7.42
N PHE A 179 -3.30 -3.39 7.23
CA PHE A 179 -3.05 -2.53 6.08
C PHE A 179 -1.63 -1.95 6.11
N SER A 180 -0.92 -2.01 4.98
CA SER A 180 0.34 -1.29 4.78
C SER A 180 0.21 -0.27 3.66
N VAL A 181 0.63 0.96 3.92
CA VAL A 181 0.87 1.95 2.86
C VAL A 181 2.01 1.45 1.98
N LEU A 182 2.00 1.81 0.70
CA LEU A 182 3.13 1.55 -0.20
C LEU A 182 4.18 2.67 -0.09
N PRO A 183 5.49 2.34 -0.18
CA PRO A 183 6.55 3.34 -0.10
C PRO A 183 6.48 4.38 -1.22
N VAL A 184 6.08 3.94 -2.42
CA VAL A 184 5.81 4.80 -3.58
C VAL A 184 4.32 4.75 -3.88
N GLN A 185 3.64 5.88 -3.69
CA GLN A 185 2.29 6.07 -4.21
C GLN A 185 2.38 6.59 -5.64
N SER A 186 2.53 5.69 -6.61
CA SER A 186 2.36 6.01 -8.03
C SER A 186 1.03 5.43 -8.50
N GLY A 187 0.08 6.30 -8.88
CA GLY A 187 -1.23 5.83 -9.33
C GLY A 187 -2.30 5.84 -8.24
N PRO A 188 -3.38 5.06 -8.46
CA PRO A 188 -4.55 5.07 -7.60
C PRO A 188 -4.39 4.24 -6.32
N VAL A 189 -3.33 3.43 -6.21
CA VAL A 189 -3.14 2.48 -5.11
C VAL A 189 -2.53 3.20 -3.90
N ALA A 190 -3.27 3.27 -2.80
CA ALA A 190 -2.82 3.84 -1.54
C ALA A 190 -1.97 2.85 -0.71
N GLY A 191 -2.22 1.55 -0.85
CA GLY A 191 -1.62 0.52 -0.01
C GLY A 191 -2.01 -0.90 -0.39
N VAL A 192 -1.65 -1.86 0.45
CA VAL A 192 -2.05 -3.26 0.35
C VAL A 192 -2.66 -3.77 1.64
N PHE A 193 -3.60 -4.70 1.51
CA PHE A 193 -4.31 -5.32 2.61
C PHE A 193 -4.35 -6.85 2.44
N PRO A 194 -4.01 -7.65 3.47
CA PRO A 194 -4.10 -9.10 3.39
C PRO A 194 -5.55 -9.56 3.61
N HIS A 195 -6.10 -10.31 2.66
CA HIS A 195 -7.42 -10.92 2.79
C HIS A 195 -7.52 -12.23 2.00
N ALA A 196 -8.12 -13.25 2.62
CA ALA A 196 -8.34 -14.57 2.01
C ALA A 196 -7.08 -15.15 1.32
N GLN A 197 -5.93 -15.12 2.01
CA GLN A 197 -4.63 -15.63 1.54
C GLN A 197 -4.00 -14.85 0.36
N ALA A 198 -4.54 -13.69 0.00
CA ALA A 198 -3.96 -12.81 -1.03
C ALA A 198 -3.70 -11.41 -0.48
N LEU A 199 -2.80 -10.66 -1.12
CA LEU A 199 -2.70 -9.21 -0.95
C LEU A 199 -3.61 -8.51 -1.94
N TRP A 200 -4.45 -7.65 -1.41
CA TRP A 200 -5.40 -6.82 -2.13
C TRP A 200 -4.81 -5.42 -2.25
N PRO A 201 -4.54 -4.92 -3.48
CA PRO A 201 -4.29 -3.50 -3.69
C PRO A 201 -5.51 -2.70 -3.23
N ILE A 202 -5.27 -1.68 -2.42
CA ILE A 202 -6.31 -0.75 -1.98
C ILE A 202 -6.19 0.53 -2.80
N CYS A 203 -7.19 0.77 -3.66
CA CYS A 203 -7.27 1.91 -4.53
C CYS A 203 -8.17 3.00 -3.94
N SER A 204 -7.79 4.27 -4.10
CA SER A 204 -8.71 5.39 -3.89
C SER A 204 -9.51 5.64 -5.17
N VAL A 205 -10.84 5.71 -5.06
CA VAL A 205 -11.71 5.97 -6.22
C VAL A 205 -11.46 7.37 -6.81
N PRO A 206 -11.36 8.46 -6.01
CA PRO A 206 -10.90 9.75 -6.50
C PRO A 206 -9.56 9.70 -7.24
N ALA A 207 -8.61 8.87 -6.79
CA ALA A 207 -7.32 8.74 -7.43
C ALA A 207 -7.37 8.01 -8.79
N LEU A 208 -8.38 7.16 -9.02
CA LEU A 208 -8.68 6.64 -10.36
C LEU A 208 -9.10 7.75 -11.33
N LEU A 209 -9.58 8.87 -10.81
CA LEU A 209 -10.00 10.06 -11.57
C LEU A 209 -8.93 11.17 -11.59
N GLY A 210 -7.71 10.88 -11.10
CA GLY A 210 -6.58 11.81 -11.12
C GLY A 210 -6.38 12.63 -9.84
N ALA A 211 -7.17 12.41 -8.79
CA ALA A 211 -6.88 12.97 -7.47
C ALA A 211 -5.70 12.23 -6.80
N GLN A 212 -5.25 12.72 -5.65
CA GLN A 212 -4.25 12.01 -4.86
C GLN A 212 -4.89 10.83 -4.11
N ALA A 213 -4.23 9.68 -4.13
CA ALA A 213 -4.65 8.54 -3.31
C ALA A 213 -4.50 8.88 -1.82
N GLN A 214 -5.54 8.62 -1.04
CA GLN A 214 -5.53 8.78 0.41
C GLN A 214 -5.84 7.46 1.10
N VAL A 215 -5.34 7.32 2.31
CA VAL A 215 -5.67 6.21 3.21
C VAL A 215 -6.96 6.58 3.94
N GLU A 216 -7.97 5.70 3.87
CA GLU A 216 -9.28 5.92 4.48
C GLU A 216 -9.64 4.76 5.43
N ASP A 217 -10.71 4.92 6.21
CA ASP A 217 -11.00 4.05 7.37
C ASP A 217 -11.60 2.68 7.01
N LEU A 218 -12.27 2.59 5.85
CA LEU A 218 -12.92 1.37 5.38
C LEU A 218 -12.40 0.97 4.00
N PHE A 219 -12.40 -0.34 3.75
CA PHE A 219 -12.15 -0.93 2.45
C PHE A 219 -13.35 -1.72 1.98
N VAL A 220 -13.82 -1.43 0.78
CA VAL A 220 -14.79 -2.25 0.05
C VAL A 220 -14.02 -3.22 -0.84
N LEU A 221 -13.96 -4.48 -0.44
CA LEU A 221 -13.29 -5.54 -1.19
C LEU A 221 -14.18 -5.98 -2.36
N THR A 222 -13.61 -5.95 -3.57
CA THR A 222 -14.31 -6.23 -4.83
C THR A 222 -13.54 -7.16 -5.74
N GLU A 223 -14.26 -7.93 -6.55
CA GLU A 223 -13.69 -8.66 -7.68
C GLU A 223 -14.06 -7.93 -8.98
N LEU A 224 -13.06 -7.36 -9.66
CA LEU A 224 -13.22 -6.54 -10.86
C LEU A 224 -12.37 -7.16 -11.97
N ALA A 225 -13.00 -7.56 -13.08
CA ALA A 225 -12.36 -8.24 -14.21
C ALA A 225 -11.50 -9.45 -13.79
N GLY A 226 -11.96 -10.24 -12.80
CA GLY A 226 -11.24 -11.38 -12.25
C GLY A 226 -10.04 -11.01 -11.35
N ARG A 227 -9.94 -9.74 -10.93
CA ARG A 227 -8.88 -9.23 -10.06
C ARG A 227 -9.45 -8.76 -8.72
N ASN A 228 -8.75 -9.14 -7.65
CA ASN A 228 -9.03 -8.69 -6.30
C ASN A 228 -8.56 -7.25 -6.12
N VAL A 229 -9.48 -6.34 -5.81
CA VAL A 229 -9.19 -4.92 -5.57
C VAL A 229 -10.03 -4.42 -4.41
N GLY A 230 -9.41 -3.73 -3.46
CA GLY A 230 -10.13 -2.97 -2.44
C GLY A 230 -10.29 -1.52 -2.87
N LEU A 231 -11.45 -0.93 -2.57
CA LEU A 231 -11.69 0.51 -2.74
C LEU A 231 -11.71 1.17 -1.36
N ALA A 232 -10.88 2.20 -1.19
CA ALA A 232 -10.85 3.02 0.02
C ALA A 232 -12.13 3.86 0.13
N ALA A 233 -12.65 3.98 1.36
CA ALA A 233 -13.84 4.73 1.67
C ALA A 233 -13.72 5.36 3.06
N THR A 234 -14.09 6.64 3.19
CA THR A 234 -14.33 7.30 4.46
C THR A 234 -15.48 6.62 5.22
N ARG A 235 -16.57 6.31 4.52
CA ARG A 235 -17.73 5.61 5.09
C ARG A 235 -18.53 4.86 4.03
N VAL A 236 -19.28 3.86 4.47
CA VAL A 236 -20.25 3.12 3.65
C VAL A 236 -21.67 3.51 4.08
N LEU A 237 -22.46 3.98 3.12
CA LEU A 237 -23.84 4.44 3.36
C LEU A 237 -24.84 3.29 3.29
N GLY A 238 -24.47 2.19 2.64
CA GLY A 238 -25.27 0.97 2.54
C GLY A 238 -25.64 0.64 1.10
N VAL A 239 -26.58 -0.29 0.93
CA VAL A 239 -27.04 -0.76 -0.38
C VAL A 239 -28.25 0.06 -0.81
N LEU A 240 -28.15 0.72 -1.95
CA LEU A 240 -29.24 1.49 -2.55
C LEU A 240 -29.68 0.87 -3.89
N GLN A 241 -30.87 1.27 -4.34
CA GLN A 241 -31.55 0.78 -5.54
C GLN A 241 -32.40 1.90 -6.16
N LYS A 242 -32.99 1.63 -7.33
CA LYS A 242 -33.87 2.57 -8.06
C LYS A 242 -33.18 3.87 -8.46
N PHE A 243 -31.93 3.74 -8.89
CA PHE A 243 -31.14 4.86 -9.42
C PHE A 243 -31.80 5.46 -10.66
N LYS A 244 -31.72 6.78 -10.78
CA LYS A 244 -32.15 7.52 -11.97
C LYS A 244 -31.01 8.37 -12.51
N PRO A 245 -30.83 8.49 -13.84
CA PRO A 245 -29.81 9.38 -14.41
C PRO A 245 -29.91 10.79 -13.85
N ALA A 246 -28.76 11.40 -13.57
CA ALA A 246 -28.65 12.82 -13.23
C ALA A 246 -28.09 13.61 -14.44
N GLU A 247 -27.72 14.86 -14.23
CA GLU A 247 -27.33 15.78 -15.31
C GLU A 247 -25.98 15.43 -15.95
N LEU A 248 -25.05 14.87 -15.18
CA LEU A 248 -23.72 14.52 -15.65
C LEU A 248 -23.65 13.03 -16.01
N MET A 249 -22.86 12.72 -17.04
CA MET A 249 -22.61 11.34 -17.45
C MET A 249 -22.01 10.52 -16.29
N GLY A 250 -22.49 9.29 -16.12
CA GLY A 250 -22.05 8.42 -15.03
C GLY A 250 -22.54 8.84 -13.64
N THR A 251 -23.43 9.83 -13.53
CA THR A 251 -24.01 10.25 -12.24
C THR A 251 -25.48 9.90 -12.14
N PHE A 252 -25.89 9.44 -10.95
CA PHE A 252 -27.23 8.91 -10.72
C PHE A 252 -27.78 9.35 -9.36
N ARG A 253 -29.06 9.72 -9.31
CA ARG A 253 -29.77 10.00 -8.05
C ARG A 253 -30.34 8.71 -7.48
N ALA A 254 -30.23 8.55 -6.16
CA ALA A 254 -30.87 7.47 -5.43
C ALA A 254 -31.81 8.03 -4.34
N PRO A 255 -32.90 7.34 -4.00
CA PRO A 255 -33.76 7.74 -2.90
C PRO A 255 -32.98 7.84 -1.58
N GLY A 256 -33.19 8.92 -0.83
CA GLY A 256 -32.58 9.13 0.48
C GLY A 256 -31.19 9.76 0.48
N LEU A 257 -30.62 10.05 -0.70
CA LEU A 257 -29.36 10.81 -0.82
C LEU A 257 -29.63 12.26 -1.28
N PRO A 258 -28.98 13.26 -0.67
CA PRO A 258 -29.07 14.64 -1.13
C PRO A 258 -28.31 14.85 -2.46
N ASP A 259 -27.16 14.17 -2.59
CA ASP A 259 -26.23 14.35 -3.70
C ASP A 259 -26.26 13.17 -4.70
N PRO A 260 -25.95 13.40 -5.98
CA PRO A 260 -25.79 12.33 -6.96
C PRO A 260 -24.63 11.39 -6.60
N VAL A 261 -24.78 10.12 -6.95
CA VAL A 261 -23.75 9.08 -6.83
C VAL A 261 -23.04 8.92 -8.16
N MET A 262 -21.71 8.90 -8.14
CA MET A 262 -20.88 8.61 -9.31
C MET A 262 -20.71 7.10 -9.48
N LEU A 263 -20.99 6.60 -10.68
CA LEU A 263 -20.83 5.20 -11.07
C LEU A 263 -19.82 5.09 -12.21
N LEU A 264 -18.73 4.37 -11.94
CA LEU A 264 -17.70 4.05 -12.91
C LEU A 264 -17.93 2.64 -13.47
N ASP A 265 -17.59 2.42 -14.73
CA ASP A 265 -17.46 1.07 -15.29
C ASP A 265 -16.13 0.46 -14.81
N LEU A 266 -16.13 0.04 -13.55
CA LEU A 266 -14.96 -0.53 -12.89
C LEU A 266 -14.50 -1.84 -13.54
N GLN A 267 -15.39 -2.58 -14.20
CA GLN A 267 -14.98 -3.79 -14.93
C GLN A 267 -14.06 -3.41 -16.08
N ARG A 268 -14.42 -2.39 -16.87
CA ARG A 268 -13.58 -1.89 -17.97
C ARG A 268 -12.35 -1.11 -17.52
N MET A 269 -12.40 -0.45 -16.37
CA MET A 269 -11.22 0.24 -15.82
C MET A 269 -10.12 -0.71 -15.32
N PHE A 270 -10.46 -1.96 -15.01
CA PHE A 270 -9.53 -2.96 -14.47
C PHE A 270 -9.24 -4.15 -15.41
N SER A 271 -9.90 -4.20 -16.58
CA SER A 271 -9.66 -5.16 -17.66
C SER A 271 -8.34 -4.96 -18.39
#